data_AF-A0A522PZ19-F1
#
_entry.id   AF-A0A522PZ19-F1
#
_cell.length_a   1.000
_cell.length_b   1.000
_cell.length_c   1.000
_cell.angle_alpha   90.00
_cell.angle_beta   90.00
_cell.angle_gamma   90.00
#
_symmetry.space_group_name_H-M   'P 1'
#
loop_
_entity.id
_entity.type
_entity.pdbx_description
1 polymer ?
#
loop_
_entity_poly.entity_id
_entity_poly.type
_entity_poly.pdbx_seq_one_letter_code
_entity_poly.pdbx_strand_id
1 'polypeptide(L)'
;MSGDSISRRDFLKESGSVIVGTLALTNGAIAMLAPTKTWALELGSLDAHQGKALLQFTRYLYPHKTLEDAAYALVVKNLDHDAAGDAKVRELLTTGVADLDKSAGGNWLGINAADRFTYVNALDGTPFFEKVRSTAVVALYSNELTYAHFGYPGPKGNAGYLRRGFNDLKWLVSPPAAASGPLPH
;
A
#
# COMPACT_ATOMS: atom_id res chain seq x y z
N MET A 1 30.30 -9.90 38.01
CA MET A 1 29.60 -8.95 37.13
C MET A 1 28.83 -9.79 36.13
N SER A 2 27.61 -10.20 36.49
CA SER A 2 26.75 -10.96 35.57
C SER A 2 26.10 -9.96 34.63
N GLY A 3 26.39 -10.05 33.34
CA GLY A 3 25.73 -9.23 32.33
C GLY A 3 24.29 -9.69 32.18
N ASP A 4 23.34 -8.78 32.42
CA ASP A 4 21.94 -9.02 32.08
C ASP A 4 21.83 -9.23 30.57
N SER A 5 21.55 -10.47 30.17
CA SER A 5 21.22 -10.79 28.79
C SER A 5 19.81 -10.28 28.51
N ILE A 6 19.70 -9.19 27.75
CA ILE A 6 18.41 -8.69 27.25
C ILE A 6 17.73 -9.84 26.48
N SER A 7 16.56 -10.25 26.95
CA SER A 7 15.75 -11.26 26.29
C SER A 7 15.22 -10.73 24.95
N ARG A 8 15.22 -11.56 23.90
CA ARG A 8 14.60 -11.21 22.61
C ARG A 8 13.16 -10.73 22.76
N ARG A 9 12.41 -11.24 23.75
CA ARG A 9 11.05 -10.78 24.04
C ARG A 9 11.01 -9.39 24.64
N ASP A 10 12.01 -9.00 25.41
CA ASP A 10 12.08 -7.66 26.00
C ASP A 10 12.62 -6.67 24.95
N PHE A 11 13.57 -7.09 24.11
CA PHE A 11 13.96 -6.34 22.91
C PHE A 11 12.77 -6.12 21.95
N LEU A 12 11.94 -7.13 21.67
CA LEU A 12 10.74 -7.01 20.81
C LEU A 12 9.61 -6.19 21.45
N LYS A 13 9.54 -6.13 22.78
CA LYS A 13 8.62 -5.25 23.50
C LYS A 13 9.10 -3.80 23.48
N GLU A 14 10.40 -3.57 23.60
CA GLU A 14 11.00 -2.24 23.50
C GLU A 14 11.07 -1.74 22.05
N SER A 15 11.18 -2.63 21.07
CA SER A 15 11.17 -2.34 19.62
C SER A 15 9.79 -2.52 18.98
N GLY A 16 8.71 -2.17 19.70
CA GLY A 16 7.28 -2.41 19.39
C GLY A 16 6.71 -1.81 18.08
N SER A 17 7.51 -1.76 17.03
CA SER A 17 7.31 -1.13 15.73
C SER A 17 7.23 -2.19 14.62
N VAL A 18 6.66 -3.37 14.89
CA VAL A 18 6.44 -4.39 13.87
C VAL A 18 4.95 -4.62 13.66
N ILE A 19 4.50 -4.54 12.41
CA ILE A 19 3.16 -4.99 12.00
C ILE A 19 3.29 -6.28 11.20
N VAL A 20 2.40 -7.24 11.46
CA VAL A 20 2.44 -8.59 10.88
C VAL A 20 1.07 -8.90 10.30
N GLY A 21 1.04 -9.62 9.19
CA GLY A 21 -0.20 -10.08 8.58
C GLY A 21 -0.04 -11.40 7.83
N THR A 22 -1.17 -11.93 7.39
CA THR A 22 -1.28 -13.19 6.64
C THR A 22 -1.93 -12.93 5.28
N LEU A 23 -1.40 -13.54 4.24
CA LEU A 23 -1.94 -13.51 2.89
C LEU A 23 -3.18 -14.43 2.80
N ALA A 24 -4.23 -13.94 2.15
CA ALA A 24 -5.49 -14.65 1.96
C ALA A 24 -5.47 -15.40 0.61
N LEU A 25 -5.29 -16.72 0.69
CA LEU A 25 -5.26 -17.62 -0.48
C LEU A 25 -6.53 -17.61 -1.33
N THR A 26 -7.62 -17.05 -0.83
CA THR A 26 -8.92 -17.16 -1.47
C THR A 26 -8.99 -16.35 -2.78
N ASN A 27 -8.25 -15.24 -2.92
CA ASN A 27 -8.33 -14.36 -4.10
C ASN A 27 -7.04 -13.57 -4.47
N GLY A 28 -5.91 -13.75 -3.77
CA GLY A 28 -4.71 -12.92 -3.96
C GLY A 28 -3.68 -13.50 -4.94
N ALA A 29 -3.51 -12.90 -6.12
CA ALA A 29 -2.37 -13.22 -7.00
C ALA A 29 -1.01 -13.06 -6.28
N ILE A 30 -0.95 -12.15 -5.30
CA ILE A 30 0.20 -11.96 -4.41
C ILE A 30 0.49 -13.24 -3.60
N ALA A 31 -0.53 -13.86 -3.00
CA ALA A 31 -0.39 -15.11 -2.25
C ALA A 31 0.17 -16.27 -3.07
N MET A 32 -0.12 -16.30 -4.38
CA MET A 32 0.41 -17.34 -5.28
C MET A 32 1.89 -17.14 -5.63
N LEU A 33 2.38 -15.90 -5.57
CA LEU A 33 3.77 -15.55 -5.89
C LEU A 33 4.66 -15.47 -4.64
N ALA A 34 4.06 -15.31 -3.47
CA ALA A 34 4.79 -15.15 -2.23
C ALA A 34 5.44 -16.47 -1.77
N PRO A 35 6.70 -16.44 -1.33
CA PRO A 35 7.37 -17.63 -0.80
C PRO A 35 6.77 -18.11 0.53
N THR A 36 6.11 -17.21 1.27
CA THR A 36 5.45 -17.48 2.55
C THR A 36 4.07 -16.81 2.60
N LYS A 37 3.17 -17.39 3.40
CA LYS A 37 1.81 -16.84 3.62
C LYS A 37 1.78 -15.73 4.66
N THR A 38 2.89 -15.45 5.33
CA THR A 38 3.00 -14.41 6.36
C THR A 38 4.00 -13.37 5.92
N TRP A 39 3.76 -12.13 6.34
CA TRP A 39 4.64 -11.00 6.13
C TRP A 39 4.78 -10.22 7.44
N ALA A 40 5.92 -9.57 7.61
CA ALA A 40 6.20 -8.66 8.71
C ALA A 40 6.83 -7.39 8.14
N LEU A 41 6.36 -6.24 8.60
CA LEU A 41 6.95 -4.95 8.31
C LEU A 41 7.50 -4.37 9.61
N GLU A 42 8.81 -4.24 9.66
CA GLU A 42 9.51 -3.47 10.68
C GLU A 42 9.43 -1.98 10.33
N LEU A 43 9.07 -1.16 11.31
CA LEU A 43 8.96 0.29 11.25
C LEU A 43 10.11 0.89 12.07
N GLY A 44 10.73 1.94 11.53
CA GLY A 44 11.85 2.62 12.19
C GLY A 44 11.46 3.95 12.85
N SER A 45 10.39 4.59 12.38
CA SER A 45 9.97 5.92 12.83
C SER A 45 8.56 5.98 13.39
N LEU A 46 7.75 4.98 13.10
CA LEU A 46 6.38 4.82 13.58
C LEU A 46 6.28 3.60 14.51
N ASP A 47 5.30 3.62 15.41
CA ASP A 47 4.97 2.45 16.23
C ASP A 47 3.99 1.50 15.51
N ALA A 48 3.77 0.30 16.08
CA ALA A 48 2.89 -0.68 15.48
C ALA A 48 1.41 -0.26 15.43
N HIS A 49 0.95 0.59 16.35
CA HIS A 49 -0.43 1.08 16.34
C HIS A 49 -0.63 2.08 15.20
N GLN A 50 0.28 3.05 15.06
CA GLN A 50 0.33 3.99 13.95
C GLN A 50 0.42 3.27 12.61
N GLY A 51 1.29 2.27 12.48
CA GLY A 51 1.40 1.46 11.27
C GLY A 51 0.09 0.75 10.90
N LYS A 52 -0.60 0.15 11.89
CA LYS A 52 -1.90 -0.52 11.67
C LYS A 52 -3.01 0.48 11.33
N ALA A 53 -3.02 1.63 11.99
CA ALA A 53 -3.99 2.69 11.72
C ALA A 53 -3.83 3.20 10.29
N LEU A 54 -2.59 3.50 9.85
CA LEU A 54 -2.30 3.94 8.49
C LEU A 54 -2.65 2.86 7.45
N LEU A 55 -2.36 1.58 7.73
CA LEU A 55 -2.75 0.48 6.84
C LEU A 55 -4.26 0.47 6.62
N GLN A 56 -5.03 0.49 7.70
CA GLN A 56 -6.48 0.44 7.61
C GLN A 56 -7.07 1.74 7.05
N PHE A 57 -6.50 2.90 7.39
CA PHE A 57 -6.88 4.18 6.80
C PHE A 57 -6.74 4.13 5.28
N THR A 58 -5.61 3.61 4.80
CA THR A 58 -5.34 3.46 3.36
C THR A 58 -6.36 2.54 2.67
N ARG A 59 -6.80 1.47 3.33
CA ARG A 59 -7.86 0.59 2.78
C ARG A 59 -9.20 1.31 2.64
N TYR A 60 -9.53 2.26 3.51
CA TYR A 60 -10.71 3.10 3.35
C TYR A 60 -10.57 4.09 2.19
N LEU A 61 -9.36 4.64 1.97
CA LEU A 61 -9.09 5.53 0.83
C LEU A 61 -9.16 4.80 -0.52
N TYR A 62 -8.62 3.59 -0.59
CA TYR A 62 -8.53 2.79 -1.82
C TYR A 62 -9.07 1.38 -1.57
N PRO A 63 -10.40 1.21 -1.47
CA PRO A 63 -11.00 -0.06 -1.08
C PRO A 63 -10.94 -1.08 -2.23
N HIS A 64 -10.02 -2.04 -2.12
CA HIS A 64 -9.96 -3.20 -3.01
C HIS A 64 -10.39 -4.46 -2.27
N LYS A 65 -11.47 -5.11 -2.74
CA LYS A 65 -12.05 -6.31 -2.11
C LYS A 65 -11.07 -7.50 -2.08
N THR A 66 -10.23 -7.62 -3.10
CA THR A 66 -9.35 -8.78 -3.32
C THR A 66 -7.89 -8.49 -3.01
N LEU A 67 -7.53 -7.24 -2.77
CA LEU A 67 -6.14 -6.85 -2.50
C LEU A 67 -5.77 -7.13 -1.04
N GLU A 68 -4.66 -7.83 -0.87
CA GLU A 68 -4.17 -8.29 0.43
C GLU A 68 -3.51 -7.16 1.24
N ASP A 69 -3.52 -7.29 2.57
CA ASP A 69 -2.93 -6.30 3.47
C ASP A 69 -1.44 -6.07 3.23
N ALA A 70 -0.72 -7.04 2.66
CA ALA A 70 0.68 -6.89 2.27
C ALA A 70 0.90 -5.73 1.26
N ALA A 71 -0.06 -5.50 0.36
CA ALA A 71 0.04 -4.37 -0.58
C ALA A 71 -0.15 -3.02 0.14
N TYR A 72 -1.04 -2.96 1.13
CA TYR A 72 -1.24 -1.77 1.94
C TYR A 72 -0.09 -1.54 2.93
N ALA A 73 0.56 -2.61 3.40
CA ALA A 73 1.77 -2.53 4.20
C ALA A 73 2.93 -1.83 3.45
N LEU A 74 3.01 -1.96 2.12
CA LEU A 74 3.99 -1.19 1.32
C LEU A 74 3.73 0.32 1.38
N VAL A 75 2.46 0.74 1.50
CA VAL A 75 2.13 2.15 1.72
C VAL A 75 2.66 2.61 3.08
N VAL A 76 2.42 1.83 4.13
CA VAL A 76 2.94 2.11 5.47
C VAL A 76 4.46 2.18 5.47
N LYS A 77 5.14 1.26 4.77
CA LYS A 77 6.60 1.27 4.62
C LYS A 77 7.12 2.58 4.03
N ASN A 78 6.45 3.09 2.99
CA ASN A 78 6.85 4.36 2.38
C ASN A 78 6.57 5.55 3.30
N LEU A 79 5.46 5.54 4.04
CA LEU A 79 5.15 6.57 5.03
C LEU A 79 6.15 6.58 6.20
N ASP A 80 6.54 5.40 6.69
CA ASP A 80 7.58 5.26 7.73
C ASP A 80 8.96 5.74 7.25
N HIS A 81 9.32 5.41 5.99
CA HIS A 81 10.53 5.93 5.36
C HIS A 81 10.51 7.46 5.25
N ASP A 82 9.40 8.05 4.81
CA ASP A 82 9.28 9.51 4.74
C ASP A 82 9.34 10.16 6.12
N ALA A 83 8.74 9.53 7.14
CA ALA A 83 8.82 9.96 8.54
C ALA A 83 10.25 9.89 9.11
N ALA A 84 11.05 8.91 8.66
CA ALA A 84 12.47 8.82 9.03
C ALA A 84 13.30 9.95 8.42
N GLY A 85 12.96 10.37 7.20
CA GLY A 85 13.65 11.43 6.46
C GLY A 85 13.23 12.86 6.84
N ASP A 86 12.02 13.06 7.36
CA ASP A 86 11.49 14.38 7.68
C ASP A 86 10.67 14.37 8.99
N ALA A 87 11.16 15.11 9.98
CA ALA A 87 10.50 15.25 11.28
C ALA A 87 9.09 15.85 11.20
N LYS A 88 8.83 16.74 10.23
CA LYS A 88 7.49 17.32 10.02
C LYS A 88 6.52 16.29 9.45
N VAL A 89 7.00 15.41 8.56
CA VAL A 89 6.18 14.30 8.06
C VAL A 89 5.87 13.32 9.18
N ARG A 90 6.86 13.00 10.02
CA ARG A 90 6.62 12.15 11.19
C ARG A 90 5.57 12.75 12.11
N GLU A 91 5.72 14.02 12.48
CA GLU A 91 4.74 14.72 13.33
C GLU A 91 3.35 14.76 12.69
N LEU A 92 3.26 15.02 11.39
CA LEU A 92 2.00 15.00 10.66
C LEU A 92 1.29 13.64 10.76
N LEU A 93 2.04 12.55 10.61
CA LEU A 93 1.48 11.19 10.65
C LEU A 93 1.10 10.77 12.07
N THR A 94 1.96 11.04 13.06
CA THR A 94 1.69 10.64 14.45
C THR A 94 0.54 11.45 15.04
N THR A 95 0.50 12.76 14.81
CA THR A 95 -0.62 13.62 15.22
C THR A 95 -1.90 13.24 14.50
N GLY A 96 -1.86 12.99 13.19
CA GLY A 96 -3.04 12.59 12.42
C GLY A 96 -3.67 11.28 12.91
N VAL A 97 -2.85 10.27 13.25
CA VAL A 97 -3.34 9.04 13.88
C VAL A 97 -3.91 9.32 15.27
N ALA A 98 -3.23 10.11 16.09
CA ALA A 98 -3.71 10.45 17.43
C ALA A 98 -5.05 11.21 17.41
N ASP A 99 -5.23 12.14 16.47
CA ASP A 99 -6.47 12.88 16.28
C ASP A 99 -7.61 11.97 15.79
N LEU A 100 -7.30 11.05 14.87
CA LEU A 100 -8.23 10.02 14.41
C LEU A 100 -8.69 9.15 15.58
N ASP A 101 -7.76 8.63 16.39
CA ASP A 101 -8.09 7.85 17.58
C ASP A 101 -8.93 8.64 18.57
N LYS A 102 -8.52 9.88 18.88
CA LYS A 102 -9.24 10.76 19.81
C LYS A 102 -10.68 11.00 19.35
N SER A 103 -10.87 11.28 18.05
CA SER A 103 -12.21 11.48 17.49
C SER A 103 -13.10 10.24 17.64
N ALA A 104 -12.50 9.05 17.60
CA ALA A 104 -13.17 7.75 17.75
C ALA A 104 -13.27 7.24 19.20
N GLY A 105 -13.00 8.08 20.22
CA GLY A 105 -13.07 7.68 21.63
C GLY A 105 -11.82 7.00 22.17
N GLY A 106 -10.67 7.20 21.52
CA GLY A 106 -9.34 6.81 21.99
C GLY A 106 -8.69 5.65 21.23
N ASN A 107 -9.46 4.88 20.44
CA ASN A 107 -8.91 3.82 19.60
C ASN A 107 -9.81 3.59 18.37
N TRP A 108 -9.46 4.21 17.25
CA TRP A 108 -10.20 4.08 16.00
C TRP A 108 -10.13 2.67 15.39
N LEU A 109 -9.06 1.91 15.67
CA LEU A 109 -9.01 0.50 15.27
C LEU A 109 -9.93 -0.40 16.10
N GLY A 110 -10.44 0.08 17.23
CA GLY A 110 -11.32 -0.65 18.13
C GLY A 110 -12.81 -0.49 17.82
N ILE A 111 -13.21 0.55 17.07
CA ILE A 111 -14.63 0.80 16.75
C ILE A 111 -15.12 -0.11 15.61
N ASN A 112 -16.44 -0.18 15.41
CA ASN A 112 -17.02 -1.01 14.36
C ASN A 112 -16.59 -0.53 12.96
N ALA A 113 -16.53 -1.45 11.99
CA ALA A 113 -16.00 -1.14 10.65
C ALA A 113 -16.89 -0.19 9.83
N ALA A 114 -18.20 -0.14 10.11
CA ALA A 114 -19.13 0.74 9.44
C ALA A 114 -18.90 2.21 9.83
N ASP A 115 -18.62 2.46 11.11
CA ASP A 115 -18.42 3.80 11.66
C ASP A 115 -17.05 4.38 11.33
N ARG A 116 -16.02 3.53 11.14
CA ARG A 116 -14.66 3.99 10.80
C ARG A 116 -14.62 4.86 9.57
N PHE A 117 -15.43 4.56 8.54
CA PHE A 117 -15.45 5.34 7.31
C PHE A 117 -15.90 6.79 7.56
N THR A 118 -16.83 7.02 8.49
CA THR A 118 -17.27 8.37 8.86
C THR A 118 -16.12 9.23 9.35
N TYR A 119 -15.22 8.68 10.17
CA TYR A 119 -14.04 9.38 10.67
C TYR A 119 -13.00 9.62 9.57
N VAL A 120 -12.80 8.66 8.67
CA VAL A 120 -11.92 8.84 7.50
C VAL A 120 -12.44 9.96 6.60
N ASN A 121 -13.74 9.95 6.30
CA ASN A 121 -14.38 10.95 5.45
C ASN A 121 -14.33 12.36 6.06
N ALA A 122 -14.40 12.47 7.40
CA ALA A 122 -14.28 13.76 8.09
C ALA A 122 -12.88 14.39 7.96
N LEU A 123 -11.87 13.62 7.58
CA LEU A 123 -10.50 14.09 7.39
C LEU A 123 -10.18 14.46 5.93
N ASP A 124 -11.15 14.37 5.01
CA ASP A 124 -10.95 14.71 3.61
C ASP A 124 -10.40 16.13 3.44
N GLY A 125 -9.40 16.28 2.56
CA GLY A 125 -8.69 17.54 2.31
C GLY A 125 -7.72 17.99 3.42
N THR A 126 -7.62 17.28 4.55
CA THR A 126 -6.60 17.60 5.57
C THR A 126 -5.19 17.26 5.08
N PRO A 127 -4.13 17.90 5.60
CA PRO A 127 -2.75 17.56 5.22
C PRO A 127 -2.40 16.09 5.51
N PHE A 128 -2.93 15.52 6.60
CA PHE A 128 -2.74 14.11 6.93
C PHE A 128 -3.38 13.20 5.88
N PHE A 129 -4.65 13.46 5.53
CA PHE A 129 -5.37 12.72 4.52
C PHE A 129 -4.65 12.77 3.17
N GLU A 130 -4.26 13.96 2.71
CA GLU A 130 -3.57 14.12 1.44
C GLU A 130 -2.19 13.46 1.43
N LYS A 131 -1.45 13.48 2.55
CA LYS A 131 -0.18 12.76 2.67
C LYS A 131 -0.38 11.25 2.50
N VAL A 132 -1.34 10.65 3.22
CA VAL A 132 -1.60 9.21 3.11
C VAL A 132 -2.14 8.87 1.72
N ARG A 133 -3.06 9.66 1.18
CA ARG A 133 -3.67 9.48 -0.14
C ARG A 133 -2.64 9.53 -1.28
N SER A 134 -1.75 10.53 -1.26
CA SER A 134 -0.73 10.74 -2.29
C SER A 134 0.38 9.68 -2.24
N THR A 135 0.80 9.25 -1.05
CA THR A 135 1.72 8.12 -0.92
C THR A 135 1.05 6.82 -1.37
N ALA A 136 -0.22 6.60 -1.03
CA ALA A 136 -0.96 5.39 -1.38
C ALA A 136 -1.18 5.23 -2.89
N VAL A 137 -1.54 6.29 -3.62
CA VAL A 137 -1.74 6.17 -5.08
C VAL A 137 -0.45 5.74 -5.78
N VAL A 138 0.70 6.26 -5.36
CA VAL A 138 1.98 5.83 -5.92
C VAL A 138 2.25 4.39 -5.51
N ALA A 139 2.29 4.12 -4.21
CA ALA A 139 2.67 2.81 -3.68
C ALA A 139 1.76 1.68 -4.18
N LEU A 140 0.44 1.88 -4.28
CA LEU A 140 -0.49 0.85 -4.73
C LEU A 140 -0.48 0.64 -6.25
N TYR A 141 -0.13 1.63 -7.06
CA TYR A 141 -0.22 1.49 -8.53
C TYR A 141 1.12 1.48 -9.24
N SER A 142 2.24 1.58 -8.51
CA SER A 142 3.59 1.57 -9.08
C SER A 142 4.48 0.44 -8.57
N ASN A 143 3.91 -0.67 -8.05
CA ASN A 143 4.70 -1.77 -7.47
C ASN A 143 4.37 -3.14 -8.09
N GLU A 144 5.34 -4.06 -8.06
CA GLU A 144 5.22 -5.39 -8.68
C GLU A 144 4.16 -6.31 -8.05
N LEU A 145 3.92 -6.21 -6.73
CA LEU A 145 2.87 -6.99 -6.06
C LEU A 145 1.47 -6.58 -6.53
N THR A 146 1.23 -5.28 -6.70
CA THR A 146 -0.06 -4.78 -7.18
C THR A 146 -0.20 -4.98 -8.69
N TYR A 147 0.87 -4.91 -9.45
CA TYR A 147 0.87 -5.35 -10.86
C TYR A 147 0.44 -6.81 -10.99
N ALA A 148 0.99 -7.71 -10.17
CA ALA A 148 0.56 -9.11 -10.15
C ALA A 148 -0.93 -9.25 -9.78
N HIS A 149 -1.42 -8.44 -8.83
CA HIS A 149 -2.85 -8.43 -8.48
C HIS A 149 -3.76 -7.94 -9.60
N PHE A 150 -3.38 -6.85 -10.28
CA PHE A 150 -4.18 -6.24 -11.34
C PHE A 150 -3.95 -6.89 -12.72
N GLY A 151 -3.16 -7.98 -12.80
CA GLY A 151 -2.83 -8.65 -14.06
C GLY A 151 -1.98 -7.81 -15.01
N TYR A 152 -1.29 -6.79 -14.49
CA TYR A 152 -0.38 -5.96 -15.27
C TYR A 152 1.03 -6.58 -15.25
N PRO A 153 1.70 -6.77 -16.40
CA PRO A 153 3.04 -7.38 -16.45
C PRO A 153 4.17 -6.45 -16.00
N GLY A 154 3.86 -5.21 -15.61
CA GLY A 154 4.85 -4.21 -15.20
C GLY A 154 5.62 -3.57 -16.37
N PRO A 155 6.60 -2.68 -16.07
CA PRO A 155 7.36 -1.94 -17.07
C PRO A 155 8.26 -2.83 -17.95
N LYS A 156 8.54 -4.06 -17.51
CA LYS A 156 9.40 -5.03 -18.22
C LYS A 156 8.73 -5.71 -19.43
N GLY A 157 7.56 -5.22 -19.83
CA GLY A 157 7.10 -5.36 -21.19
C GLY A 157 6.07 -6.44 -21.38
N ASN A 158 4.86 -6.00 -21.71
CA ASN A 158 4.24 -6.54 -22.90
C ASN A 158 4.77 -5.72 -24.08
N ALA A 159 5.09 -6.33 -25.22
CA ALA A 159 5.58 -5.65 -26.43
C ALA A 159 4.55 -4.68 -27.08
N GLY A 160 3.63 -4.12 -26.29
CA GLY A 160 2.50 -3.31 -26.74
C GLY A 160 1.45 -4.14 -27.49
N TYR A 161 0.61 -3.42 -28.22
CA TYR A 161 -0.43 -3.99 -29.08
C TYR A 161 0.08 -4.45 -30.45
N LEU A 162 1.39 -4.50 -30.65
CA LEU A 162 2.05 -4.84 -31.91
C LEU A 162 1.51 -6.11 -32.58
N ARG A 163 1.04 -7.09 -31.78
CA ARG A 163 0.38 -8.33 -32.25
C ARG A 163 -0.96 -8.63 -31.58
N ARG A 164 -1.64 -7.62 -31.02
CA ARG A 164 -2.87 -7.78 -30.24
C ARG A 164 -3.97 -6.79 -30.63
N GLY A 165 -4.28 -6.74 -31.91
CA GLY A 165 -5.53 -6.15 -32.38
C GLY A 165 -5.60 -4.63 -32.49
N PHE A 166 -4.54 -3.88 -32.16
CA PHE A 166 -4.52 -2.42 -32.43
C PHE A 166 -4.57 -2.10 -33.91
N ASN A 167 -4.04 -2.99 -34.76
CA ASN A 167 -4.16 -2.92 -36.22
C ASN A 167 -5.39 -3.69 -36.77
N ASP A 168 -6.18 -4.36 -35.93
CA ASP A 168 -7.35 -5.14 -36.35
C ASP A 168 -8.64 -4.29 -36.33
N LEU A 169 -8.52 -3.01 -36.69
CA LEU A 169 -9.65 -2.09 -36.78
C LEU A 169 -10.48 -2.44 -38.02
N LYS A 170 -11.55 -3.22 -37.84
CA LYS A 170 -12.48 -3.60 -38.92
C LYS A 170 -13.25 -2.43 -39.56
N TRP A 171 -13.20 -1.25 -38.94
CA TRP A 171 -13.96 -0.07 -39.34
C TRP A 171 -13.14 0.96 -40.13
N LEU A 172 -11.81 0.82 -40.16
CA LEU A 172 -10.94 1.66 -40.97
C LEU A 172 -10.50 0.87 -42.21
N VAL A 173 -10.54 1.51 -43.38
CA VAL A 173 -9.89 0.95 -44.57
C VAL A 173 -8.38 0.97 -44.35
N SER A 174 -7.70 -0.13 -44.67
CA SER A 174 -6.24 -0.22 -44.57
C SER A 174 -5.60 0.96 -45.31
N PRO A 175 -4.68 1.70 -44.67
CA PRO A 175 -4.00 2.81 -45.34
C PRO A 175 -3.15 2.28 -46.53
N PRO A 176 -2.96 3.09 -47.58
CA PRO A 176 -2.05 2.76 -48.68
C PRO A 176 -0.64 2.46 -48.14
N ALA A 177 0.08 1.53 -48.77
CA ALA A 177 1.38 1.07 -48.29
C ALA A 177 2.42 2.20 -48.07
N ALA A 178 2.35 3.29 -48.85
CA ALA A 178 3.22 4.46 -48.70
C ALA A 178 2.93 5.31 -47.45
N ALA A 179 1.74 5.17 -46.86
CA ALA A 179 1.32 5.84 -45.62
C ALA A 179 1.47 4.94 -44.39
N SER A 180 1.79 3.65 -44.58
CA SER A 180 2.11 2.73 -43.50
C SER A 180 3.54 2.98 -43.02
N GLY A 181 3.69 3.33 -41.74
CA GLY A 181 5.00 3.46 -41.11
C GLY A 181 5.80 2.14 -41.17
N PRO A 182 7.13 2.19 -40.95
CA PRO A 182 7.96 0.99 -40.94
C PRO A 182 7.46 0.02 -39.87
N LEU A 183 7.28 -1.25 -40.26
CA LEU A 183 6.97 -2.32 -39.30
C LEU A 183 8.23 -2.60 -38.47
N PRO A 184 8.14 -2.66 -37.13
CA PRO A 184 9.25 -3.07 -36.30
C PRO A 184 9.69 -4.50 -36.68
N HIS A 185 11.00 -4.71 -36.75
CA HIS A 185 11.61 -6.03 -36.97
C HIS A 185 11.37 -6.98 -35.80
#